data_AF-A0A957X5C0-F1
#
_entry.id   AF-A0A957X5C0-F1
#
_cell.length_a   1.000
_cell.length_b   1.000
_cell.length_c   1.000
_cell.angle_alpha   90.00
_cell.angle_beta   90.00
_cell.angle_gamma   90.00
#
_symmetry.space_group_name_H-M   'P 1'
#
loop_
_entity.id
_entity.type
_entity.pdbx_description
1 polymer ?
#
loop_
_entity_poly.entity_id
_entity_poly.type
_entity_poly.pdbx_seq_one_letter_code
_entity_poly.pdbx_strand_id
1 'polypeptide(L)'
;FTQMDRTQQRLAQALVATGLSRTGFVTASTIMGIETTLDFIEGWKRADGGRDSRLYYLSIFGTPDSTSAWGWRFKGHHISLNYTIVNGQIVAPTPTFFGSNPAEAPLSDRHSLRPLASVEDLGRELMHALSEEQRAKVLLSPKAPLDIVSLNRPYLKEGMLPAFTPGLDEDVAVNYEFSTLDTLTKQRGMTMAELEAVRAGSVPKGLAGADMNQSQQEILRSLIGAYLHKMPEELAELEFKQLEARGMGQLHFAWAGGLERRQGHYYRIQGPRFLVEYDNTQNDANHIHSVWRDPEDDFGANILAHHYAMAH
;
A
#
# COMPACT_ATOMS: atom_id res chain seq x y z
N PHE A 1 -21.34 0.31 -0.94
CA PHE A 1 -22.31 1.07 -0.11
C PHE A 1 -23.60 1.40 -0.85
N THR A 2 -23.61 1.45 -2.17
CA THR A 2 -24.80 1.79 -2.99
C THR A 2 -26.04 0.90 -2.73
N GLN A 3 -25.83 -0.34 -2.27
CA GLN A 3 -26.89 -1.30 -1.95
C GLN A 3 -27.32 -1.31 -0.47
N MET A 4 -26.77 -0.41 0.36
CA MET A 4 -27.05 -0.35 1.80
C MET A 4 -27.94 0.85 2.13
N ASP A 5 -28.89 0.65 3.06
CA ASP A 5 -29.62 1.76 3.67
C ASP A 5 -28.71 2.60 4.59
N ARG A 6 -29.23 3.71 5.14
CA ARG A 6 -28.42 4.62 5.96
C ARG A 6 -27.93 3.99 7.26
N THR A 7 -28.71 3.10 7.88
CA THR A 7 -28.33 2.40 9.10
C THR A 7 -27.21 1.40 8.81
N GLN A 8 -27.36 0.61 7.75
CA GLN A 8 -26.35 -0.34 7.27
C GLN A 8 -25.04 0.37 6.89
N GLN A 9 -25.10 1.49 6.19
CA GLN A 9 -23.92 2.31 5.88
C GLN A 9 -23.20 2.77 7.15
N ARG A 10 -23.94 3.24 8.17
CA ARG A 10 -23.35 3.68 9.44
C ARG A 10 -22.67 2.53 10.17
N LEU A 11 -23.30 1.36 10.22
CA LEU A 11 -22.74 0.18 10.88
C LEU A 11 -21.49 -0.34 10.16
N ALA A 12 -21.52 -0.37 8.82
CA ALA A 12 -20.37 -0.78 8.03
C ALA A 12 -19.19 0.19 8.17
N GLN A 13 -19.45 1.51 8.20
CA GLN A 13 -18.44 2.52 8.50
C GLN A 13 -17.91 2.39 9.93
N ALA A 14 -18.76 2.06 10.91
CA ALA A 14 -18.33 1.80 12.28
C ALA A 14 -17.40 0.58 12.36
N LEU A 15 -17.68 -0.49 11.60
CA LEU A 15 -16.78 -1.64 11.50
C LEU A 15 -15.43 -1.24 10.84
N VAL A 16 -15.45 -0.49 9.74
CA VAL A 16 -14.21 -0.03 9.10
C VAL A 16 -13.38 0.83 10.06
N ALA A 17 -14.04 1.68 10.86
CA ALA A 17 -13.38 2.49 11.87
C ALA A 17 -12.74 1.68 13.00
N THR A 18 -13.20 0.44 13.29
CA THR A 18 -12.53 -0.40 14.30
C THR A 18 -11.20 -0.95 13.81
N GLY A 19 -10.99 -1.02 12.49
CA GLY A 19 -9.72 -1.42 11.88
C GLY A 19 -8.76 -0.26 11.63
N LEU A 20 -9.12 0.98 11.94
CA LEU A 20 -8.30 2.15 11.61
C LEU A 20 -8.10 3.06 12.82
N SER A 21 -6.98 3.77 12.88
CA SER A 21 -6.89 4.95 13.74
C SER A 21 -7.80 6.05 13.21
N ARG A 22 -7.98 7.11 14.01
CA ARG A 22 -8.61 8.35 13.53
C ARG A 22 -7.93 8.88 12.27
N THR A 23 -6.60 8.86 12.23
CA THR A 23 -5.81 9.28 11.06
C THR A 23 -6.07 8.37 9.85
N GLY A 24 -6.08 7.05 10.05
CA GLY A 24 -6.39 6.09 9.00
C GLY A 24 -7.80 6.27 8.44
N PHE A 25 -8.79 6.44 9.31
CA PHE A 25 -10.18 6.64 8.92
C PHE A 25 -10.40 7.97 8.17
N VAL A 26 -9.73 9.04 8.57
CA VAL A 26 -9.74 10.32 7.84
C VAL A 26 -9.08 10.17 6.47
N THR A 27 -7.93 9.49 6.38
CA THR A 27 -7.27 9.19 5.09
C THR A 27 -8.21 8.38 4.19
N ALA A 28 -8.80 7.30 4.69
CA ALA A 28 -9.76 6.47 3.95
C ALA A 28 -10.96 7.28 3.44
N SER A 29 -11.59 8.05 4.32
CA SER A 29 -12.77 8.86 3.97
C SER A 29 -12.45 9.92 2.92
N THR A 30 -11.24 10.50 2.98
CA THR A 30 -10.79 11.51 1.99
C THR A 30 -10.54 10.87 0.63
N ILE A 31 -9.88 9.71 0.59
CA ILE A 31 -9.64 8.94 -0.65
C ILE A 31 -10.97 8.56 -1.30
N MET A 32 -11.90 7.99 -0.52
CA MET A 32 -13.23 7.66 -1.02
C MET A 32 -13.95 8.89 -1.59
N GLY A 33 -13.87 10.03 -0.91
CA GLY A 33 -14.51 11.27 -1.36
C GLY A 33 -13.92 11.83 -2.66
N ILE A 34 -12.62 11.67 -2.87
CA ILE A 34 -11.92 12.16 -4.06
C ILE A 34 -12.30 11.39 -5.33
N GLU A 35 -12.93 10.22 -5.24
CA GLU A 35 -13.43 9.48 -6.42
C GLU A 35 -14.34 10.35 -7.31
N THR A 36 -15.22 11.17 -6.72
CA THR A 36 -16.08 12.08 -7.49
C THR A 36 -15.28 13.20 -8.18
N THR A 37 -14.22 13.69 -7.54
CA THR A 37 -13.28 14.63 -8.17
C THR A 37 -12.56 13.98 -9.34
N LEU A 38 -12.19 12.70 -9.22
CA LEU A 38 -11.57 11.96 -10.30
C LEU A 38 -12.51 11.80 -11.50
N ASP A 39 -13.79 11.48 -11.28
CA ASP A 39 -14.76 11.37 -12.39
C ASP A 39 -14.89 12.69 -13.15
N PHE A 40 -14.89 13.81 -12.43
CA PHE A 40 -14.87 15.14 -13.02
C PHE A 40 -13.65 15.36 -13.90
N ILE A 41 -12.45 15.03 -13.40
CA ILE A 41 -11.19 15.15 -14.15
C ILE A 41 -11.21 14.26 -15.41
N GLU A 42 -11.79 13.07 -15.29
CA GLU A 42 -11.96 12.12 -16.40
C GLU A 42 -13.13 12.48 -17.34
N GLY A 43 -13.83 13.59 -17.07
CA GLY A 43 -14.88 14.16 -17.91
C GLY A 43 -16.20 13.40 -17.88
N TRP A 44 -16.45 12.58 -16.84
CA TRP A 44 -17.68 11.79 -16.67
C TRP A 44 -17.91 10.76 -17.78
N LYS A 45 -16.84 10.20 -18.35
CA LYS A 45 -16.90 9.37 -19.57
C LYS A 45 -16.81 7.87 -19.34
N ARG A 46 -16.67 7.37 -18.10
CA ARG A 46 -16.54 5.91 -17.89
C ARG A 46 -17.87 5.20 -18.15
N ALA A 47 -17.80 4.10 -18.89
CA ALA A 47 -18.97 3.39 -19.40
C ALA A 47 -19.70 2.53 -18.34
N ASP A 48 -19.07 2.25 -17.21
CA ASP A 48 -19.51 1.36 -16.13
C ASP A 48 -20.24 2.08 -14.97
N GLY A 49 -20.79 3.27 -15.23
CA GLY A 49 -21.49 4.06 -14.22
C GLY A 49 -20.61 5.09 -13.49
N GLY A 50 -19.38 5.32 -13.95
CA GLY A 50 -18.52 6.41 -13.46
C GLY A 50 -17.74 6.07 -12.19
N ARG A 51 -17.06 7.07 -11.62
CA ARG A 51 -16.46 6.95 -10.30
C ARG A 51 -17.49 7.36 -9.25
N ASP A 52 -17.68 6.55 -8.21
CA ASP A 52 -18.60 6.86 -7.12
C ASP A 52 -17.95 6.54 -5.77
N SER A 53 -17.94 7.53 -4.87
CA SER A 53 -17.42 7.43 -3.51
C SER A 53 -18.10 6.35 -2.65
N ARG A 54 -19.21 5.77 -3.14
CA ARG A 54 -19.97 4.70 -2.50
C ARG A 54 -19.72 3.32 -3.12
N LEU A 55 -18.95 3.20 -4.19
CA LEU A 55 -18.54 1.92 -4.81
C LEU A 55 -17.40 1.26 -4.02
N TYR A 56 -17.63 1.13 -2.72
CA TYR A 56 -16.80 0.40 -1.77
C TYR A 56 -17.63 -0.73 -1.15
N TYR A 57 -17.01 -1.90 -1.01
CA TYR A 57 -17.63 -3.15 -0.65
C TYR A 57 -17.06 -3.63 0.68
N LEU A 58 -17.94 -4.04 1.58
CA LEU A 58 -17.60 -4.71 2.82
C LEU A 58 -17.95 -6.19 2.68
N SER A 59 -16.97 -7.06 2.92
CA SER A 59 -17.15 -8.51 2.91
C SER A 59 -16.82 -9.06 4.29
N ILE A 60 -17.66 -9.96 4.80
CA ILE A 60 -17.46 -10.66 6.07
C ILE A 60 -17.24 -12.15 5.76
N PHE A 61 -16.24 -12.74 6.40
CA PHE A 61 -15.84 -14.13 6.24
C PHE A 61 -16.00 -14.85 7.58
N GLY A 62 -16.78 -15.92 7.60
CA GLY A 62 -17.19 -16.57 8.84
C GLY A 62 -18.28 -15.77 9.56
N THR A 63 -18.52 -16.14 10.82
CA THR A 63 -19.51 -15.48 11.69
C THR A 63 -18.77 -14.61 12.69
N PRO A 64 -19.03 -13.28 12.75
CA PRO A 64 -18.45 -12.42 13.77
C PRO A 64 -18.73 -12.95 15.17
N ASP A 65 -17.68 -13.21 15.92
CA ASP A 65 -17.72 -13.84 17.24
C ASP A 65 -16.51 -13.39 18.09
N SER A 66 -16.58 -13.55 19.41
CA SER A 66 -15.48 -13.20 20.33
C SER A 66 -14.48 -14.34 20.53
N THR A 67 -14.80 -15.56 20.10
CA THR A 67 -13.99 -16.77 20.32
C THR A 67 -13.58 -17.45 19.01
N SER A 68 -14.47 -17.51 18.03
CA SER A 68 -14.20 -18.14 16.74
C SER A 68 -13.42 -17.21 15.80
N ALA A 69 -12.65 -17.79 14.90
CA ALA A 69 -11.97 -17.03 13.86
C ALA A 69 -12.98 -16.49 12.83
N TRP A 70 -12.84 -15.21 12.49
CA TRP A 70 -13.60 -14.56 11.42
C TRP A 70 -12.76 -13.44 10.80
N GLY A 71 -13.20 -12.89 9.69
CA GLY A 71 -12.48 -11.79 9.06
C GLY A 71 -13.40 -10.86 8.31
N TRP A 72 -12.88 -9.70 7.99
CA TRP A 72 -13.58 -8.75 7.14
C TRP A 72 -12.61 -8.06 6.19
N ARG A 73 -13.15 -7.62 5.06
CA ARG A 73 -12.43 -6.87 4.04
C ARG A 73 -13.25 -5.66 3.64
N PHE A 74 -12.56 -4.54 3.44
CA PHE A 74 -13.16 -3.33 2.91
C PHE A 74 -12.38 -2.89 1.68
N LYS A 75 -13.02 -2.92 0.51
CA LYS A 75 -12.36 -2.75 -0.78
C LYS A 75 -13.11 -1.82 -1.71
N GLY A 76 -12.39 -1.10 -2.54
CA GLY A 76 -12.90 -0.28 -3.63
C GLY A 76 -11.76 0.16 -4.52
N HIS A 77 -11.99 1.15 -5.38
CA HIS A 77 -11.04 1.56 -6.41
C HIS A 77 -9.63 1.90 -5.86
N HIS A 78 -9.53 2.64 -4.74
CA HIS A 78 -8.22 3.00 -4.15
C HIS A 78 -8.04 2.60 -2.67
N ILE A 79 -8.86 1.69 -2.14
CA ILE A 79 -8.68 1.19 -0.75
C ILE A 79 -8.83 -0.33 -0.77
N SER A 80 -7.95 -1.01 -0.06
CA SER A 80 -8.13 -2.43 0.27
C SER A 80 -7.58 -2.70 1.68
N LEU A 81 -8.50 -2.96 2.61
CA LEU A 81 -8.24 -3.30 4.00
C LEU A 81 -8.63 -4.75 4.24
N ASN A 82 -7.81 -5.48 5.00
CA ASN A 82 -8.00 -6.90 5.26
C ASN A 82 -7.68 -7.20 6.73
N TYR A 83 -8.64 -7.77 7.45
CA TYR A 83 -8.49 -8.12 8.87
C TYR A 83 -8.93 -9.55 9.12
N THR A 84 -8.05 -10.32 9.75
CA THR A 84 -8.37 -11.62 10.34
C THR A 84 -8.39 -11.48 11.85
N ILE A 85 -9.46 -11.94 12.47
CA ILE A 85 -9.74 -11.88 13.90
C ILE A 85 -9.78 -13.31 14.45
N VAL A 86 -9.08 -13.55 15.55
CA VAL A 86 -9.08 -14.82 16.28
C VAL A 86 -9.17 -14.51 17.77
N ASN A 87 -10.06 -15.18 18.51
CA ASN A 87 -10.27 -14.93 19.94
C ASN A 87 -10.53 -13.44 20.28
N GLY A 88 -11.25 -12.74 19.40
CA GLY A 88 -11.56 -11.32 19.56
C GLY A 88 -10.38 -10.36 19.31
N GLN A 89 -9.23 -10.86 18.89
CA GLN A 89 -8.04 -10.07 18.59
C GLN A 89 -7.74 -10.04 17.09
N ILE A 90 -7.28 -8.89 16.60
CA ILE A 90 -6.75 -8.78 15.22
C ILE A 90 -5.40 -9.50 15.20
N VAL A 91 -5.31 -10.57 14.41
CA VAL A 91 -4.08 -11.36 14.27
C VAL A 91 -3.35 -11.10 12.95
N ALA A 92 -4.07 -10.65 11.92
CA ALA A 92 -3.47 -10.25 10.64
C ALA A 92 -4.21 -9.04 10.04
N PRO A 93 -3.58 -7.84 10.03
CA PRO A 93 -4.15 -6.62 9.46
C PRO A 93 -3.66 -6.31 8.03
N THR A 94 -2.97 -7.26 7.38
CA THR A 94 -2.38 -7.08 6.05
C THR A 94 -3.02 -7.99 5.00
N PRO A 95 -2.98 -7.60 3.71
CA PRO A 95 -2.43 -6.36 3.18
C PRO A 95 -3.29 -5.14 3.49
N THR A 96 -2.65 -3.99 3.73
CA THR A 96 -3.30 -2.68 3.89
C THR A 96 -2.87 -1.78 2.74
N PHE A 97 -3.82 -1.39 1.90
CA PHE A 97 -3.60 -0.58 0.71
C PHE A 97 -4.38 0.74 0.79
N PHE A 98 -3.67 1.83 0.51
CA PHE A 98 -4.24 3.14 0.25
C PHE A 98 -3.66 3.69 -1.05
N GLY A 99 -4.52 4.02 -1.99
CA GLY A 99 -4.19 4.78 -3.19
C GLY A 99 -4.88 6.14 -3.20
N SER A 100 -4.46 7.03 -4.09
CA SER A 100 -5.14 8.31 -4.29
C SER A 100 -4.91 8.80 -5.71
N ASN A 101 -6.00 9.03 -6.44
CA ASN A 101 -6.01 9.68 -7.74
C ASN A 101 -7.17 10.67 -7.79
N PRO A 102 -6.89 11.97 -7.91
CA PRO A 102 -5.57 12.59 -7.83
C PRO A 102 -4.85 12.35 -6.49
N ALA A 103 -3.52 12.28 -6.51
CA ALA A 103 -2.66 12.27 -5.33
C ALA A 103 -2.64 13.64 -4.62
N GLU A 104 -2.72 14.70 -5.41
CA GLU A 104 -2.88 16.08 -4.99
C GLU A 104 -4.06 16.73 -5.74
N ALA A 105 -5.04 17.24 -4.99
CA ALA A 105 -6.17 17.98 -5.52
C ALA A 105 -6.21 19.40 -4.91
N PRO A 106 -6.23 20.47 -5.72
CA PRO A 106 -6.37 21.84 -5.20
C PRO A 106 -7.68 22.02 -4.42
N LEU A 107 -7.60 22.59 -3.22
CA LEU A 107 -8.76 23.04 -2.42
C LEU A 107 -9.00 24.54 -2.52
N SER A 108 -7.92 25.29 -2.75
CA SER A 108 -7.89 26.74 -2.90
C SER A 108 -6.59 27.10 -3.62
N ASP A 109 -6.38 28.39 -3.89
CA ASP A 109 -5.17 28.89 -4.53
C ASP A 109 -3.87 28.56 -3.77
N ARG A 110 -3.95 28.21 -2.47
CA ARG A 110 -2.78 27.99 -1.60
C ARG A 110 -2.74 26.63 -0.90
N HIS A 111 -3.80 25.84 -1.00
CA HIS A 111 -3.92 24.59 -0.25
C HIS A 111 -4.43 23.48 -1.15
N SER A 112 -3.88 22.29 -0.98
CA SER A 112 -4.28 21.08 -1.69
C SER A 112 -4.61 19.96 -0.69
N LEU A 113 -5.56 19.08 -1.04
CA LEU A 113 -5.70 17.78 -0.41
C LEU A 113 -4.60 16.85 -0.92
N ARG A 114 -3.86 16.27 0.02
CA ARG A 114 -2.86 15.22 -0.24
C ARG A 114 -3.03 14.09 0.79
N PRO A 115 -3.99 13.16 0.58
CA PRO A 115 -4.33 12.16 1.60
C PRO A 115 -3.17 11.28 2.05
N LEU A 116 -2.16 11.14 1.18
CA LEU A 116 -0.96 10.33 1.38
C LEU A 116 0.34 11.16 1.42
N ALA A 117 0.27 12.46 1.72
CA ALA A 117 1.45 13.32 1.82
C ALA A 117 2.53 12.77 2.74
N SER A 118 2.15 12.21 3.90
CA SER A 118 3.12 11.75 4.90
C SER A 118 4.05 10.66 4.36
N VAL A 119 3.52 9.69 3.62
CA VAL A 119 4.34 8.58 3.08
C VAL A 119 5.17 9.05 1.88
N GLU A 120 4.65 9.95 1.05
CA GLU A 120 5.41 10.56 -0.06
C GLU A 120 6.58 11.41 0.46
N ASP A 121 6.28 12.33 1.39
CA ASP A 121 7.24 13.33 1.86
C ASP A 121 8.34 12.67 2.70
N LEU A 122 8.00 11.73 3.60
CA LEU A 122 9.01 10.99 4.38
C LEU A 122 9.87 10.06 3.50
N GLY A 123 9.30 9.47 2.44
CA GLY A 123 10.06 8.68 1.47
C GLY A 123 11.12 9.52 0.75
N ARG A 124 10.75 10.73 0.32
CA ARG A 124 11.70 11.70 -0.28
C ARG A 124 12.69 12.22 0.74
N GLU A 125 12.24 12.56 1.95
CA GLU A 125 13.11 13.03 3.03
C GLU A 125 14.22 12.02 3.31
N LEU A 126 13.88 10.72 3.40
CA LEU A 126 14.88 9.66 3.58
C LEU A 126 15.88 9.66 2.42
N MET A 127 15.41 9.69 1.18
CA MET A 127 16.27 9.70 -0.01
C MET A 127 17.21 10.93 -0.06
N HIS A 128 16.74 12.10 0.37
CA HIS A 128 17.56 13.32 0.45
C HIS A 128 18.58 13.28 1.60
N ALA A 129 18.26 12.60 2.70
CA ALA A 129 19.15 12.45 3.86
C ALA A 129 20.33 11.49 3.60
N LEU A 130 20.28 10.67 2.55
CA LEU A 130 21.35 9.74 2.19
C LEU A 130 22.59 10.45 1.64
N SER A 131 23.79 9.91 1.92
CA SER A 131 25.02 10.31 1.25
C SER A 131 25.00 9.96 -0.25
N GLU A 132 25.95 10.47 -1.03
CA GLU A 132 26.06 10.11 -2.45
C GLU A 132 26.31 8.60 -2.63
N GLU A 133 27.18 8.02 -1.80
CA GLU A 133 27.48 6.59 -1.81
C GLU A 133 26.26 5.75 -1.42
N GLN A 134 25.48 6.20 -0.44
CA GLN A 134 24.24 5.54 -0.04
C GLN A 134 23.17 5.65 -1.14
N ARG A 135 22.99 6.82 -1.77
CA ARG A 135 22.05 7.01 -2.88
C ARG A 135 22.37 6.08 -4.06
N ALA A 136 23.65 5.86 -4.35
CA ALA A 136 24.07 4.92 -5.39
C ALA A 136 23.68 3.46 -5.09
N LYS A 137 23.56 3.07 -3.82
CA LYS A 137 23.06 1.75 -3.40
C LYS A 137 21.53 1.66 -3.44
N VAL A 138 20.85 2.76 -3.12
CA VAL A 138 19.38 2.81 -3.02
C VAL A 138 18.70 2.96 -4.38
N LEU A 139 19.30 3.72 -5.31
CA LEU A 139 18.75 3.96 -6.63
C LEU A 139 18.85 2.71 -7.51
N LEU A 140 17.73 1.99 -7.64
CA LEU A 140 17.62 0.81 -8.50
C LEU A 140 17.58 1.19 -9.98
N SER A 141 16.80 2.21 -10.31
CA SER A 141 16.56 2.63 -11.70
C SER A 141 16.31 4.14 -11.77
N PRO A 142 16.82 4.84 -12.80
CA PRO A 142 16.51 6.25 -13.02
C PRO A 142 15.03 6.48 -13.38
N LYS A 143 14.30 5.42 -13.77
CA LYS A 143 12.86 5.43 -14.05
C LYS A 143 12.12 4.52 -13.08
N ALA A 144 11.05 5.03 -12.49
CA ALA A 144 10.13 4.23 -11.68
C ALA A 144 9.27 3.29 -12.55
N PRO A 145 8.84 2.14 -12.02
CA PRO A 145 7.88 1.26 -12.68
C PRO A 145 6.52 1.95 -12.90
N LEU A 146 5.59 1.30 -13.62
CA LEU A 146 4.24 1.84 -13.83
C LEU A 146 3.36 1.82 -12.56
N ASP A 147 3.69 0.91 -11.65
CA ASP A 147 2.92 0.58 -10.46
C ASP A 147 3.82 -0.17 -9.46
N ILE A 148 3.32 -0.39 -8.24
CA ILE A 148 3.97 -1.25 -7.23
C ILE A 148 4.21 -2.66 -7.78
N VAL A 149 5.31 -3.29 -7.39
CA VAL A 149 5.72 -4.57 -7.97
C VAL A 149 4.78 -5.69 -7.53
N SER A 150 4.25 -5.66 -6.29
CA SER A 150 3.35 -6.71 -5.81
C SER A 150 2.03 -6.78 -6.57
N LEU A 151 1.52 -5.64 -7.07
CA LEU A 151 0.17 -5.52 -7.63
C LEU A 151 -0.89 -6.14 -6.68
N ASN A 152 -2.00 -6.63 -7.24
CA ASN A 152 -3.07 -7.30 -6.52
C ASN A 152 -2.76 -8.79 -6.20
N ARG A 153 -1.49 -9.20 -6.17
CA ARG A 153 -1.14 -10.62 -5.96
C ARG A 153 -1.46 -11.06 -4.54
N PRO A 154 -2.24 -12.14 -4.34
CA PRO A 154 -2.55 -12.63 -3.00
C PRO A 154 -1.32 -13.20 -2.29
N TYR A 155 -0.35 -13.74 -3.04
CA TYR A 155 0.91 -14.26 -2.52
C TYR A 155 2.08 -13.63 -3.27
N LEU A 156 3.10 -13.24 -2.52
CA LEU A 156 4.36 -12.78 -3.09
C LEU A 156 5.18 -13.98 -3.56
N LYS A 157 5.74 -13.88 -4.77
CA LYS A 157 6.58 -14.93 -5.36
C LYS A 157 7.99 -14.41 -5.59
N GLU A 158 8.94 -15.33 -5.66
CA GLU A 158 10.31 -14.99 -6.05
C GLU A 158 10.31 -14.41 -7.47
N GLY A 159 11.03 -13.31 -7.66
CA GLY A 159 11.22 -12.68 -8.95
C GLY A 159 9.98 -12.01 -9.56
N MET A 160 9.09 -11.43 -8.76
CA MET A 160 7.99 -10.63 -9.31
C MET A 160 8.50 -9.40 -10.06
N LEU A 161 7.86 -9.12 -11.20
CA LEU A 161 8.07 -7.92 -11.98
C LEU A 161 6.85 -6.99 -11.89
N PRO A 162 7.08 -5.68 -11.99
CA PRO A 162 5.99 -4.73 -12.17
C PRO A 162 5.29 -5.07 -13.49
N ALA A 163 4.01 -5.41 -13.42
CA ALA A 163 3.16 -5.79 -14.55
C ALA A 163 1.88 -4.95 -14.56
N PHE A 164 1.19 -4.85 -15.70
CA PHE A 164 -0.15 -4.26 -15.74
C PHE A 164 -1.15 -5.27 -15.19
N THR A 165 -2.05 -4.82 -14.32
CA THR A 165 -3.25 -5.59 -13.98
C THR A 165 -4.45 -4.79 -14.52
N PRO A 166 -5.09 -5.21 -15.62
CA PRO A 166 -6.36 -4.62 -16.03
C PRO A 166 -7.42 -4.83 -14.95
N GLY A 167 -8.47 -4.00 -14.95
CA GLY A 167 -9.57 -4.01 -13.98
C GLY A 167 -10.17 -5.41 -13.75
N LEU A 168 -10.63 -5.64 -12.52
CA LEU A 168 -11.24 -6.88 -12.06
C LEU A 168 -12.65 -7.05 -12.64
N ASP A 169 -12.75 -7.54 -13.88
CA ASP A 169 -13.92 -8.31 -14.32
C ASP A 169 -13.60 -9.80 -14.15
N GLU A 170 -14.34 -10.45 -13.25
CA GLU A 170 -14.02 -11.76 -12.65
C GLU A 170 -13.96 -12.93 -13.65
N ASP A 171 -14.56 -12.80 -14.83
CA ASP A 171 -14.57 -13.89 -15.84
C ASP A 171 -13.41 -13.82 -16.85
N VAL A 172 -12.57 -12.78 -16.79
CA VAL A 172 -11.45 -12.55 -17.72
C VAL A 172 -10.10 -12.50 -17.00
N ALA A 173 -10.09 -12.16 -15.71
CA ALA A 173 -8.87 -11.98 -14.89
C ALA A 173 -8.03 -13.27 -14.67
N VAL A 174 -8.60 -14.46 -14.89
CA VAL A 174 -7.85 -15.73 -14.80
C VAL A 174 -7.26 -16.14 -16.16
N ASN A 175 -7.82 -15.66 -17.27
CA ASN A 175 -7.51 -16.14 -18.62
C ASN A 175 -6.94 -15.09 -19.59
N TYR A 176 -6.90 -13.81 -19.22
CA TYR A 176 -6.13 -12.79 -19.97
C TYR A 176 -4.84 -12.46 -19.24
N GLU A 177 -3.81 -13.16 -19.69
CA GLU A 177 -2.48 -12.62 -19.98
C GLU A 177 -2.19 -11.26 -19.32
N PHE A 178 -1.32 -11.33 -18.30
CA PHE A 178 -0.35 -10.28 -18.03
C PHE A 178 0.04 -9.63 -19.36
N SER A 179 -0.23 -8.33 -19.54
CA SER A 179 0.34 -7.61 -20.68
C SER A 179 1.82 -7.99 -20.73
N THR A 180 2.28 -8.53 -21.86
CA THR A 180 3.69 -8.95 -21.97
C THR A 180 4.55 -7.78 -21.51
N LEU A 181 5.62 -8.05 -20.75
CA LEU A 181 6.56 -7.03 -20.27
C LEU A 181 6.90 -6.00 -21.35
N ASP A 182 6.99 -6.44 -22.62
CA ASP A 182 7.14 -5.61 -23.81
C ASP A 182 6.13 -4.45 -23.95
N THR A 183 4.85 -4.67 -23.64
CA THR A 183 3.81 -3.63 -23.71
C THR A 183 4.04 -2.53 -22.65
N LEU A 184 4.45 -2.93 -21.45
CA LEU A 184 4.74 -2.02 -20.33
C LEU A 184 6.04 -1.25 -20.54
N THR A 185 7.08 -1.97 -20.99
CA THR A 185 8.37 -1.43 -21.45
C THR A 185 8.13 -0.34 -22.49
N LYS A 186 7.27 -0.59 -23.49
CA LYS A 186 6.95 0.37 -24.55
C LYS A 186 6.12 1.55 -24.06
N GLN A 187 5.13 1.35 -23.19
CA GLN A 187 4.26 2.44 -22.70
C GLN A 187 5.00 3.48 -21.85
N ARG A 188 6.05 3.09 -21.11
CA ARG A 188 6.87 4.02 -20.29
C ARG A 188 8.23 4.35 -20.88
N GLY A 189 8.59 3.72 -22.00
CA GLY A 189 9.95 3.80 -22.55
C GLY A 189 11.01 3.33 -21.55
N MET A 190 10.67 2.36 -20.69
CA MET A 190 11.66 1.70 -19.84
C MET A 190 12.44 0.68 -20.65
N THR A 191 13.65 0.35 -20.22
CA THR A 191 14.42 -0.78 -20.74
C THR A 191 14.15 -2.02 -19.90
N MET A 192 14.43 -3.21 -20.44
CA MET A 192 14.35 -4.45 -19.66
C MET A 192 15.29 -4.43 -18.45
N ALA A 193 16.46 -3.79 -18.56
CA ALA A 193 17.39 -3.63 -17.43
C ALA A 193 16.78 -2.79 -16.29
N GLU A 194 16.06 -1.72 -16.62
CA GLU A 194 15.37 -0.87 -15.64
C GLU A 194 14.23 -1.64 -14.93
N LEU A 195 13.45 -2.43 -15.67
CA LEU A 195 12.42 -3.30 -15.09
C LEU A 195 13.04 -4.37 -14.17
N GLU A 196 14.19 -4.88 -14.57
CA GLU A 196 14.87 -5.92 -13.80
C GLU A 196 15.51 -5.41 -12.53
N ALA A 197 15.98 -4.17 -12.56
CA ALA A 197 16.51 -3.49 -11.41
C ALA A 197 15.46 -3.38 -10.28
N VAL A 198 14.17 -3.20 -10.61
CA VAL A 198 13.09 -3.10 -9.62
C VAL A 198 12.46 -4.44 -9.22
N ARG A 199 12.82 -5.56 -9.89
CA ARG A 199 12.33 -6.92 -9.56
C ARG A 199 12.32 -7.16 -8.05
N ALA A 200 11.19 -7.66 -7.53
CA ALA A 200 11.03 -8.05 -6.15
C ALA A 200 11.32 -9.54 -5.98
N GLY A 201 11.99 -9.89 -4.88
CA GLY A 201 12.35 -11.26 -4.53
C GLY A 201 12.57 -11.36 -3.03
N SER A 202 12.92 -12.54 -2.52
CA SER A 202 13.18 -12.78 -1.09
C SER A 202 14.40 -12.00 -0.58
N VAL A 203 15.38 -11.73 -1.44
CA VAL A 203 16.55 -10.89 -1.10
C VAL A 203 16.18 -9.41 -1.25
N PRO A 204 16.20 -8.63 -0.16
CA PRO A 204 15.93 -7.20 -0.24
C PRO A 204 16.98 -6.48 -1.10
N LYS A 205 16.55 -5.44 -1.81
CA LYS A 205 17.43 -4.54 -2.56
C LYS A 205 17.54 -3.21 -1.82
N GLY A 206 18.57 -2.43 -2.12
CA GLY A 206 18.78 -1.10 -1.56
C GLY A 206 19.69 -1.09 -0.33
N LEU A 207 19.54 -0.07 0.51
CA LEU A 207 20.38 0.15 1.68
C LEU A 207 19.73 -0.43 2.93
N ALA A 208 20.46 -1.29 3.64
CA ALA A 208 20.04 -1.82 4.94
C ALA A 208 19.99 -0.70 5.99
N GLY A 209 19.03 -0.76 6.91
CA GLY A 209 18.94 0.17 8.04
C GLY A 209 20.18 0.14 8.93
N ALA A 210 20.91 -0.97 8.98
CA ALA A 210 22.19 -1.08 9.69
C ALA A 210 23.31 -0.20 9.08
N ASP A 211 23.20 0.13 7.78
CA ASP A 211 24.15 0.99 7.06
C ASP A 211 23.70 2.46 7.04
N MET A 212 22.61 2.79 7.74
CA MET A 212 22.12 4.15 7.93
C MET A 212 22.68 4.75 9.21
N ASN A 213 22.94 6.07 9.22
CA ASN A 213 23.25 6.79 10.45
C ASN A 213 21.98 7.00 11.30
N GLN A 214 22.14 7.51 12.52
CA GLN A 214 21.03 7.67 13.46
C GLN A 214 19.87 8.53 12.89
N SER A 215 20.17 9.68 12.29
CA SER A 215 19.12 10.54 11.72
C SER A 215 18.38 9.88 10.56
N GLN A 216 19.07 9.12 9.72
CA GLN A 216 18.45 8.34 8.64
C GLN A 216 17.57 7.21 9.19
N GLN A 217 17.99 6.54 10.25
CA GLN A 217 17.18 5.51 10.94
C GLN A 217 15.92 6.12 11.57
N GLU A 218 15.99 7.32 12.12
CA GLU A 218 14.84 8.06 12.66
C GLU A 218 13.83 8.43 11.56
N ILE A 219 14.29 8.85 10.38
CA ILE A 219 13.41 9.10 9.22
C ILE A 219 12.79 7.79 8.73
N LEU A 220 13.57 6.71 8.60
CA LEU A 220 13.06 5.39 8.21
C LEU A 220 11.99 4.90 9.20
N ARG A 221 12.21 5.06 10.51
CA ARG A 221 11.23 4.73 11.55
C ARG A 221 9.97 5.57 11.40
N SER A 222 10.10 6.86 11.14
CA SER A 222 8.97 7.78 10.94
C SER A 222 8.16 7.40 9.69
N LEU A 223 8.85 7.02 8.60
CA LEU A 223 8.23 6.52 7.38
C LEU A 223 7.43 5.25 7.65
N ILE A 224 8.00 4.25 8.33
CA ILE A 224 7.29 3.05 8.77
C ILE A 224 6.07 3.40 9.63
N GLY A 225 6.22 4.35 10.55
CA GLY A 225 5.12 4.84 11.38
C GLY A 225 3.99 5.47 10.59
N ALA A 226 4.27 6.14 9.47
CA ALA A 226 3.24 6.71 8.60
C ALA A 226 2.35 5.63 7.95
N TYR A 227 2.83 4.39 7.84
CA TYR A 227 2.05 3.22 7.45
C TYR A 227 1.30 2.62 8.65
N LEU A 228 2.03 2.28 9.72
CA LEU A 228 1.45 1.54 10.85
C LEU A 228 0.39 2.34 11.60
N HIS A 229 0.59 3.65 11.81
CA HIS A 229 -0.37 4.49 12.53
C HIS A 229 -1.65 4.80 11.73
N LYS A 230 -1.87 4.18 10.56
CA LYS A 230 -3.19 4.11 9.93
C LYS A 230 -4.11 3.11 10.63
N MET A 231 -3.55 2.14 11.35
CA MET A 231 -4.25 1.17 12.19
C MET A 231 -4.47 1.70 13.62
N PRO A 232 -5.32 1.04 14.45
CA PRO A 232 -5.48 1.37 15.86
C PRO A 232 -4.12 1.42 16.57
N GLU A 233 -3.97 2.37 17.50
CA GLU A 233 -2.71 2.67 18.18
C GLU A 233 -2.08 1.43 18.84
N GLU A 234 -2.88 0.65 19.54
CA GLU A 234 -2.44 -0.60 20.20
C GLU A 234 -1.85 -1.62 19.22
N LEU A 235 -2.45 -1.71 18.02
CA LEU A 235 -1.96 -2.61 16.97
C LEU A 235 -0.70 -2.05 16.30
N ALA A 236 -0.65 -0.76 16.03
CA ALA A 236 0.53 -0.11 15.48
C ALA A 236 1.75 -0.26 16.41
N GLU A 237 1.56 -0.08 17.72
CA GLU A 237 2.59 -0.28 18.74
C GLU A 237 3.04 -1.75 18.84
N LEU A 238 2.12 -2.70 18.72
CA LEU A 238 2.44 -4.12 18.67
C LEU A 238 3.32 -4.45 17.46
N GLU A 239 2.93 -3.97 16.27
CA GLU A 239 3.70 -4.16 15.03
C GLU A 239 5.09 -3.51 15.12
N PHE A 240 5.20 -2.31 15.69
CA PHE A 240 6.49 -1.67 15.94
C PHE A 240 7.39 -2.52 16.82
N LYS A 241 6.88 -3.04 17.94
CA LYS A 241 7.64 -3.93 18.84
C LYS A 241 8.09 -5.20 18.13
N GLN A 242 7.24 -5.78 17.28
CA GLN A 242 7.62 -6.96 16.50
C GLN A 242 8.72 -6.63 15.48
N LEU A 243 8.66 -5.48 14.81
CA LEU A 243 9.71 -5.04 13.89
C LEU A 243 11.03 -4.75 14.59
N GLU A 244 10.98 -4.13 15.77
CA GLU A 244 12.16 -3.91 16.60
C GLU A 244 12.80 -5.23 17.04
N ALA A 245 12.00 -6.18 17.50
CA ALA A 245 12.47 -7.51 17.89
C ALA A 245 13.07 -8.29 16.70
N ARG A 246 12.53 -8.12 15.48
CA ARG A 246 13.09 -8.67 14.24
C ARG A 246 14.34 -7.91 13.77
N GLY A 247 14.61 -6.72 14.31
CA GLY A 247 15.77 -5.91 14.00
C GLY A 247 15.52 -4.94 12.84
N MET A 248 15.30 -3.67 13.18
CA MET A 248 15.13 -2.56 12.22
C MET A 248 16.31 -2.42 11.25
N GLY A 249 17.51 -2.83 11.66
CA GLY A 249 18.70 -2.81 10.80
C GLY A 249 18.61 -3.75 9.58
N GLN A 250 17.71 -4.74 9.60
CA GLN A 250 17.48 -5.69 8.50
C GLN A 250 16.50 -5.16 7.45
N LEU A 251 15.83 -4.03 7.70
CA LEU A 251 14.95 -3.40 6.73
C LEU A 251 15.80 -2.70 5.68
N HIS A 252 15.51 -2.93 4.41
CA HIS A 252 16.21 -2.29 3.29
C HIS A 252 15.31 -1.28 2.61
N PHE A 253 15.83 -0.09 2.35
CA PHE A 253 15.17 0.96 1.58
C PHE A 253 15.73 1.01 0.17
N ALA A 254 14.85 0.96 -0.83
CA ALA A 254 15.19 1.05 -2.25
C ALA A 254 14.33 2.10 -2.96
N TRP A 255 14.87 2.74 -3.99
CA TRP A 255 14.24 3.83 -4.72
C TRP A 255 14.34 3.63 -6.24
N ALA A 256 13.35 4.11 -6.99
CA ALA A 256 13.44 4.30 -8.43
C ALA A 256 12.74 5.59 -8.86
N GLY A 257 13.26 6.25 -9.89
CA GLY A 257 12.65 7.46 -10.44
C GLY A 257 13.12 8.78 -9.80
N GLY A 258 12.36 9.84 -10.05
CA GLY A 258 12.75 11.22 -9.77
C GLY A 258 12.59 11.66 -8.32
N LEU A 259 13.43 12.61 -7.88
CA LEU A 259 13.52 13.06 -6.49
C LEU A 259 12.58 14.20 -6.14
N GLU A 260 12.08 14.93 -7.14
CA GLU A 260 11.21 16.08 -6.92
C GLU A 260 9.73 15.72 -7.03
N ARG A 261 8.87 16.51 -6.36
CA ARG A 261 7.41 16.39 -6.48
C ARG A 261 7.01 16.47 -7.97
N ARG A 262 5.96 15.74 -8.35
CA ARG A 262 5.50 15.59 -9.74
C ARG A 262 6.46 14.87 -10.68
N GLN A 263 7.57 14.32 -10.17
CA GLN A 263 8.37 13.33 -10.89
C GLN A 263 7.93 11.93 -10.48
N GLY A 264 7.81 11.05 -11.48
CA GLY A 264 7.47 9.65 -11.28
C GLY A 264 8.49 8.96 -10.38
N HIS A 265 8.04 8.34 -9.30
CA HIS A 265 8.91 7.71 -8.32
C HIS A 265 8.26 6.51 -7.66
N TYR A 266 9.11 5.64 -7.14
CA TYR A 266 8.76 4.43 -6.43
C TYR A 266 9.76 4.20 -5.30
N TYR A 267 9.29 3.65 -4.18
CA TYR A 267 10.18 3.09 -3.17
C TYR A 267 9.65 1.79 -2.59
N ARG A 268 10.59 1.02 -2.03
CA ARG A 268 10.31 -0.22 -1.30
C ARG A 268 11.05 -0.24 0.02
N ILE A 269 10.35 -0.62 1.09
CA ILE A 269 10.98 -1.01 2.36
C ILE A 269 10.73 -2.51 2.52
N GLN A 270 11.79 -3.29 2.67
CA GLN A 270 11.67 -4.73 2.70
C GLN A 270 12.59 -5.35 3.76
N GLY A 271 12.05 -6.28 4.54
CA GLY A 271 12.81 -7.14 5.44
C GLY A 271 11.97 -8.34 5.92
N PRO A 272 12.41 -9.04 6.97
CA PRO A 272 11.70 -10.20 7.51
C PRO A 272 10.27 -9.84 7.90
N ARG A 273 9.28 -10.51 7.29
CA ARG A 273 7.84 -10.28 7.54
C ARG A 273 7.38 -8.83 7.41
N PHE A 274 8.06 -8.04 6.58
CA PHE A 274 7.69 -6.64 6.37
C PHE A 274 7.98 -6.21 4.95
N LEU A 275 6.94 -5.76 4.25
CA LEU A 275 7.05 -5.15 2.94
C LEU A 275 6.17 -3.91 2.87
N VAL A 276 6.76 -2.81 2.44
CA VAL A 276 6.07 -1.61 1.98
C VAL A 276 6.47 -1.36 0.54
N GLU A 277 5.49 -1.03 -0.29
CA GLU A 277 5.73 -0.47 -1.62
C GLU A 277 4.91 0.81 -1.79
N TYR A 278 5.50 1.75 -2.51
CA TYR A 278 4.87 3.00 -2.90
C TYR A 278 5.23 3.30 -4.36
N ASP A 279 4.24 3.70 -5.14
CA ASP A 279 4.39 4.21 -6.50
C ASP A 279 3.60 5.52 -6.65
N ASN A 280 4.16 6.48 -7.38
CA ASN A 280 3.42 7.60 -7.92
C ASN A 280 3.98 7.99 -9.28
N THR A 281 3.49 7.34 -10.33
CA THR A 281 3.99 7.56 -11.70
C THR A 281 2.92 7.91 -12.72
N GLN A 282 1.66 7.54 -12.49
CA GLN A 282 0.57 7.76 -13.44
C GLN A 282 0.00 9.18 -13.29
N ASN A 283 -0.68 9.67 -14.32
CA ASN A 283 -1.33 10.99 -14.35
C ASN A 283 -0.39 12.13 -13.95
N ASP A 284 0.80 12.16 -14.56
CA ASP A 284 1.88 13.13 -14.27
C ASP A 284 2.35 13.10 -12.80
N ALA A 285 2.56 11.87 -12.28
CA ALA A 285 2.86 11.60 -10.88
C ALA A 285 1.80 12.23 -9.94
N ASN A 286 0.54 11.93 -10.25
CA ASN A 286 -0.61 12.32 -9.46
C ASN A 286 -1.55 11.13 -9.17
N HIS A 287 -1.02 9.92 -9.12
CA HIS A 287 -1.77 8.71 -8.86
C HIS A 287 -0.90 7.82 -7.97
N ILE A 288 -1.16 7.88 -6.67
CA ILE A 288 -0.40 7.12 -5.68
C ILE A 288 -1.02 5.74 -5.53
N HIS A 289 -0.17 4.71 -5.51
CA HIS A 289 -0.47 3.39 -4.95
C HIS A 289 0.50 3.12 -3.80
N SER A 290 -0.02 2.72 -2.65
CA SER A 290 0.79 2.46 -1.46
C SER A 290 0.24 1.28 -0.68
N VAL A 291 1.10 0.32 -0.37
CA VAL A 291 0.73 -0.91 0.32
C VAL A 291 1.70 -1.24 1.44
N TRP A 292 1.17 -1.77 2.54
CA TRP A 292 1.92 -2.48 3.57
C TRP A 292 1.44 -3.94 3.64
N ARG A 293 2.40 -4.87 3.73
CA ARG A 293 2.19 -6.31 3.70
C ARG A 293 3.07 -7.00 4.75
N ASP A 294 2.56 -8.08 5.32
CA ASP A 294 3.37 -9.13 5.95
C ASP A 294 3.36 -10.34 5.00
N PRO A 295 4.43 -10.55 4.22
CA PRO A 295 4.47 -11.61 3.21
C PRO A 295 4.20 -13.02 3.73
N GLU A 296 4.42 -13.27 5.03
CA GLU A 296 4.22 -14.59 5.64
C GLU A 296 2.83 -14.77 6.26
N ASP A 297 2.07 -13.69 6.44
CA ASP A 297 0.82 -13.71 7.19
C ASP A 297 -0.30 -12.84 6.60
N ASP A 298 -0.12 -12.34 5.38
CA ASP A 298 -1.17 -11.68 4.62
C ASP A 298 -2.45 -12.53 4.59
N PHE A 299 -3.58 -11.87 4.83
CA PHE A 299 -4.90 -12.50 4.97
C PHE A 299 -5.01 -13.51 6.13
N GLY A 300 -4.07 -13.50 7.07
CA GLY A 300 -3.97 -14.49 8.14
C GLY A 300 -3.49 -15.83 7.62
N ALA A 301 -2.53 -15.88 6.70
CA ALA A 301 -2.02 -17.14 6.15
C ALA A 301 -1.40 -18.06 7.22
N ASN A 302 -1.03 -17.53 8.39
CA ASN A 302 -0.36 -18.28 9.45
C ASN A 302 -1.19 -18.39 10.75
N ILE A 303 -2.51 -18.64 10.64
CA ILE A 303 -3.42 -18.82 11.79
C ILE A 303 -2.91 -19.89 12.78
N LEU A 304 -2.23 -20.93 12.29
CA LEU A 304 -1.69 -21.98 13.16
C LEU A 304 -0.53 -21.47 14.03
N ALA A 305 0.39 -20.64 13.51
CA ALA A 305 1.40 -20.02 14.37
C ALA A 305 0.78 -19.08 15.40
N HIS A 306 -0.28 -18.35 15.03
CA HIS A 306 -1.04 -17.53 15.99
C HIS A 306 -1.66 -18.37 17.10
N HIS A 307 -2.25 -19.51 16.76
CA HIS A 307 -2.79 -20.44 17.76
C HIS A 307 -1.72 -20.94 18.73
N TYR A 308 -0.54 -21.36 18.23
CA TYR A 308 0.56 -21.78 19.08
C TYR A 308 1.09 -20.67 19.98
N ALA A 309 1.26 -19.45 19.46
CA ALA A 309 1.78 -18.32 20.24
C ALA A 309 0.83 -17.85 21.36
N MET A 310 -0.47 -18.12 21.23
CA MET A 310 -1.49 -17.71 22.21
C MET A 310 -1.95 -18.83 23.16
N ALA A 311 -1.80 -20.09 22.77
CA ALA A 311 -2.33 -21.24 23.52
C ALA A 311 -1.27 -22.10 24.22
N HIS A 312 0.02 -21.87 23.95
CA HIS A 312 1.15 -22.64 24.48
C HIS A 312 2.31 -21.73 24.92
#